data_AF-A0A0G0FE16-F1
#
_entry.id   AF-A0A0G0FE16-F1
#
_cell.length_a   1.000
_cell.length_b   1.000
_cell.length_c   1.000
_cell.angle_alpha   90.00
_cell.angle_beta   90.00
_cell.angle_gamma   90.00
#
_symmetry.space_group_name_H-M   'P 1'
#
loop_
_entity.id
_entity.type
_entity.pdbx_description
1 polymer ?
#
loop_
_entity_poly.entity_id
_entity_poly.type
_entity_poly.pdbx_seq_one_letter_code
_entity_poly.pdbx_strand_id
1 'polypeptide(L)'
;MKNLAYLLALHSIDGLGPIRLTRILNHFEDPKFGWGASLNELRELGLPKNALEALGEKRKTLDPEKYLEQILSSGIKILTIFDENYPKSLKTIYDPPIIIFYKGEILPQDTKAIGVVGTRKVTGYGRVATENLVDGLIYADFTIFRWGN
;
A
#
# COMPACT_ATOMS: atom_id res chain seq x y z
N MET A 1 -11.57 -7.45 -1.16
CA MET A 1 -12.33 -6.40 -1.90
C MET A 1 -12.75 -6.89 -3.30
N LYS A 2 -13.90 -6.46 -3.85
CA LYS A 2 -14.29 -6.73 -5.26
C LYS A 2 -13.42 -5.91 -6.23
N ASN A 3 -13.10 -6.47 -7.40
CA ASN A 3 -12.40 -5.78 -8.51
C ASN A 3 -11.02 -5.17 -8.16
N LEU A 4 -10.17 -5.95 -7.49
CA LEU A 4 -8.81 -5.56 -7.11
C LEU A 4 -7.96 -5.03 -8.29
N ALA A 5 -8.09 -5.66 -9.45
CA ALA A 5 -7.41 -5.23 -10.69
C ALA A 5 -7.63 -3.74 -10.99
N TYR A 6 -8.88 -3.28 -10.87
CA TYR A 6 -9.26 -1.90 -11.15
C TYR A 6 -8.80 -0.93 -10.06
N LEU A 7 -8.76 -1.36 -8.79
CA LEU A 7 -8.15 -0.58 -7.72
C LEU A 7 -6.66 -0.34 -8.00
N LEU A 8 -5.93 -1.38 -8.41
CA LEU A 8 -4.51 -1.29 -8.74
C LEU A 8 -4.28 -0.38 -9.96
N ALA A 9 -5.12 -0.51 -10.97
CA ALA A 9 -5.08 0.34 -12.14
C ALA A 9 -5.26 1.83 -11.76
N LEU A 10 -6.25 2.15 -10.90
CA LEU A 10 -6.46 3.50 -10.36
C LEU A 10 -5.28 4.00 -9.52
N HIS A 11 -4.74 3.15 -8.64
CA HIS A 11 -3.58 3.46 -7.81
C HIS A 11 -2.32 3.73 -8.65
N SER A 12 -2.19 3.13 -9.85
CA SER A 12 -1.05 3.33 -10.74
C SER A 12 -1.01 4.69 -11.46
N ILE A 13 -2.01 5.55 -11.23
CA ILE A 13 -2.15 6.82 -11.93
C ILE A 13 -1.47 7.93 -11.15
N ASP A 14 -0.54 8.60 -11.81
CA ASP A 14 0.13 9.77 -11.25
C ASP A 14 -0.87 10.85 -10.88
N GLY A 15 -0.81 11.31 -9.64
CA GLY A 15 -1.75 12.27 -9.09
C GLY A 15 -2.99 11.66 -8.42
N LEU A 16 -3.20 10.33 -8.43
CA LEU A 16 -4.21 9.64 -7.62
C LEU A 16 -3.63 9.06 -6.32
N GLY A 17 -3.19 9.95 -5.43
CA GLY A 17 -2.78 9.57 -4.07
C GLY A 17 -3.95 9.08 -3.19
N PRO A 18 -3.66 8.60 -1.96
CA PRO A 18 -4.63 7.94 -1.09
C PRO A 18 -5.93 8.71 -0.89
N ILE A 19 -5.85 10.01 -0.58
CA ILE A 19 -7.02 10.87 -0.38
C ILE A 19 -7.97 10.85 -1.59
N ARG A 20 -7.44 10.92 -2.81
CA ARG A 20 -8.25 10.96 -4.03
C ARG A 20 -8.79 9.57 -4.37
N LEU A 21 -7.99 8.54 -4.18
CA LEU A 21 -8.43 7.16 -4.37
C LEU A 21 -9.58 6.82 -3.40
N THR A 22 -9.46 7.21 -2.13
CA THR A 22 -10.56 7.09 -1.14
C THR A 22 -11.82 7.82 -1.58
N ARG A 23 -11.72 9.02 -2.17
CA ARG A 23 -12.92 9.73 -2.69
C ARG A 23 -13.62 8.95 -3.79
N ILE A 24 -12.86 8.39 -4.74
CA ILE A 24 -13.41 7.54 -5.81
C ILE A 24 -14.10 6.31 -5.20
N LEU A 25 -13.44 5.63 -4.26
CA LEU A 25 -13.98 4.44 -3.61
C LEU A 25 -15.23 4.74 -2.78
N ASN A 26 -15.28 5.87 -2.08
CA ASN A 26 -16.47 6.29 -1.32
C ASN A 26 -17.65 6.67 -2.21
N HIS A 27 -17.40 7.16 -3.43
CA HIS A 27 -18.46 7.56 -4.36
C HIS A 27 -19.01 6.37 -5.16
N PHE A 28 -18.13 5.52 -5.69
CA PHE A 28 -18.54 4.43 -6.58
C PHE A 28 -18.71 3.08 -5.90
N GLU A 29 -18.16 2.90 -4.70
CA GLU A 29 -18.05 1.63 -3.93
C GLU A 29 -17.24 0.53 -4.61
N ASP A 30 -17.36 0.38 -5.93
CA ASP A 30 -16.64 -0.55 -6.77
C ASP A 30 -15.56 0.18 -7.60
N PRO A 31 -14.27 -0.18 -7.47
CA PRO A 31 -13.19 0.40 -8.26
C PRO A 31 -13.40 0.30 -9.77
N LYS A 32 -14.13 -0.71 -10.25
CA LYS A 32 -14.44 -0.89 -11.67
C LYS A 32 -15.30 0.25 -12.23
N PHE A 33 -16.29 0.71 -11.47
CA PHE A 33 -17.11 1.86 -11.87
C PHE A 33 -16.30 3.14 -11.84
N GLY A 34 -15.44 3.35 -10.84
CA GLY A 34 -14.51 4.49 -10.82
C GLY A 34 -13.53 4.49 -11.99
N TRP A 35 -13.03 3.31 -12.38
CA TRP A 35 -12.20 3.16 -13.58
C TRP A 35 -12.98 3.37 -14.88
N GLY A 36 -14.29 3.13 -14.92
CA GLY A 36 -15.14 3.36 -16.10
C GLY A 36 -15.78 4.76 -16.16
N ALA A 37 -15.77 5.50 -15.05
CA ALA A 37 -16.47 6.77 -14.90
C ALA A 37 -16.02 7.82 -15.92
N SER A 38 -16.91 8.74 -16.27
CA SER A 38 -16.57 9.81 -17.22
C SER A 38 -15.54 10.77 -16.61
N LEU A 39 -14.69 11.38 -17.44
CA LEU A 39 -13.72 12.37 -16.94
C LEU A 39 -14.42 13.60 -16.33
N ASN A 40 -15.64 13.92 -16.77
CA ASN A 40 -16.43 15.03 -16.22
C ASN A 40 -16.90 14.74 -14.80
N GLU A 41 -17.45 13.55 -14.56
CA GLU A 41 -17.88 13.10 -13.23
C GLU A 41 -16.70 13.04 -12.25
N LEU A 42 -15.57 12.50 -12.69
CA LEU A 42 -14.34 12.46 -11.91
C LEU A 42 -13.79 13.87 -11.60
N ARG A 43 -13.94 14.82 -12.54
CA ARG A 43 -13.61 16.23 -12.31
C ARG A 43 -14.51 16.86 -11.25
N GLU A 44 -15.81 16.57 -11.27
CA GLU A 44 -16.78 17.02 -10.27
C GLU A 44 -16.48 16.45 -8.88
N LEU A 45 -15.89 15.25 -8.79
CA LEU A 45 -15.33 14.67 -7.56
C LEU A 45 -14.02 15.34 -7.08
N GLY A 46 -13.53 16.35 -7.82
CA GLY A 46 -12.37 17.14 -7.43
C GLY A 46 -11.03 16.52 -7.81
N LEU A 47 -10.99 15.67 -8.84
CA LEU A 47 -9.72 15.21 -9.43
C LEU A 47 -9.09 16.34 -10.26
N PRO A 48 -7.78 16.59 -10.10
CA PRO A 48 -7.10 17.63 -10.85
C PRO A 48 -6.92 17.23 -12.32
N LYS A 49 -6.81 18.22 -13.19
CA LYS A 49 -6.71 18.04 -14.65
C LYS A 49 -5.60 17.05 -15.05
N ASN A 50 -4.43 17.14 -14.44
CA ASN A 50 -3.30 16.24 -14.72
C ASN A 50 -3.62 14.75 -14.40
N ALA A 51 -4.36 14.48 -13.32
CA ALA A 51 -4.76 13.12 -12.98
C ALA A 51 -5.81 12.57 -13.95
N LEU A 52 -6.72 13.42 -14.44
CA LEU A 52 -7.73 13.06 -15.44
C LEU A 52 -7.10 12.74 -16.80
N GLU A 53 -6.11 13.54 -17.22
CA GLU A 53 -5.32 13.29 -18.44
C GLU A 53 -4.54 11.98 -18.32
N ALA A 54 -3.83 11.77 -17.20
CA ALA A 54 -3.10 10.54 -16.95
C ALA A 54 -4.02 9.31 -16.95
N LEU A 55 -5.20 9.40 -16.33
CA LEU A 55 -6.21 8.35 -16.35
C LEU A 55 -6.71 8.05 -17.76
N GLY A 56 -7.00 9.08 -18.56
CA GLY A 56 -7.44 8.93 -19.94
C GLY A 56 -6.43 8.17 -20.80
N GLU A 57 -5.15 8.48 -20.68
CA GLU A 57 -4.08 7.77 -21.39
C GLU A 57 -3.85 6.36 -20.84
N LYS A 58 -3.93 6.18 -19.51
CA LYS A 58 -3.76 4.88 -18.88
C LYS A 58 -4.86 3.90 -19.31
N ARG A 59 -6.11 4.36 -19.43
CA ARG A 59 -7.24 3.53 -19.91
C ARG A 59 -7.06 2.97 -21.32
N LYS A 60 -6.28 3.64 -22.18
CA LYS A 60 -6.00 3.18 -23.55
C LYS A 60 -4.91 2.10 -23.60
N THR A 61 -4.01 2.11 -22.62
CA THR A 61 -2.75 1.35 -22.66
C THR A 61 -2.68 0.23 -21.63
N LEU A 62 -3.40 0.36 -20.51
CA LEU A 62 -3.39 -0.58 -19.40
C LEU A 62 -4.69 -1.37 -19.37
N ASP A 63 -4.56 -2.69 -19.46
CA ASP A 63 -5.60 -3.66 -19.13
C ASP A 63 -5.47 -4.02 -17.63
N PRO A 64 -6.46 -3.68 -16.78
CA PRO A 64 -6.38 -3.91 -15.35
C PRO A 64 -6.12 -5.37 -14.95
N GLU A 65 -6.74 -6.33 -15.66
CA GLU A 65 -6.64 -7.74 -15.29
C GLU A 65 -5.25 -8.28 -15.62
N LYS A 66 -4.73 -7.96 -16.82
CA LYS A 66 -3.35 -8.31 -17.19
C LYS A 66 -2.33 -7.65 -16.28
N TYR A 67 -2.58 -6.41 -15.84
CA TYR A 67 -1.71 -5.72 -14.92
C TYR A 67 -1.65 -6.41 -13.55
N LEU A 68 -2.79 -6.88 -13.03
CA LEU A 68 -2.84 -7.69 -11.82
C LEU A 68 -2.07 -9.01 -11.99
N GLU A 69 -2.29 -9.73 -13.09
CA GLU A 69 -1.59 -10.99 -13.39
C GLU A 69 -0.06 -10.80 -13.44
N GLN A 70 0.43 -9.70 -14.02
CA GLN A 70 1.86 -9.37 -14.06
C GLN A 70 2.45 -9.17 -12.66
N ILE A 71 1.71 -8.52 -11.75
CA ILE A 71 2.15 -8.32 -10.37
C ILE A 71 2.20 -9.67 -9.64
N LEU A 72 1.13 -10.45 -9.73
CA LEU A 72 1.03 -11.74 -9.03
C LEU A 72 2.07 -12.75 -9.53
N SER A 73 2.31 -12.80 -10.85
CA SER A 73 3.34 -13.68 -11.44
C SER A 73 4.77 -13.31 -11.02
N SER A 74 4.99 -12.09 -10.53
CA SER A 74 6.27 -11.65 -9.95
C SER A 74 6.49 -12.11 -8.50
N GLY A 75 5.59 -12.95 -7.97
CA GLY A 75 5.59 -13.42 -6.59
C GLY A 75 5.26 -12.32 -5.57
N ILE A 76 4.66 -11.23 -6.02
CA ILE A 76 4.22 -10.12 -5.16
C ILE A 76 2.81 -10.44 -4.68
N LYS A 77 2.61 -10.36 -3.37
CA LYS A 77 1.30 -10.41 -2.75
C LYS A 77 0.79 -9.01 -2.49
N ILE A 78 -0.52 -8.89 -2.48
CA ILE A 78 -1.23 -7.62 -2.36
C ILE A 78 -2.16 -7.72 -1.16
N LEU A 79 -2.14 -6.69 -0.33
CA LEU A 79 -3.04 -6.54 0.80
C LEU A 79 -3.71 -5.17 0.72
N THR A 80 -5.01 -5.10 0.90
CA THR A 80 -5.79 -3.86 0.85
C THR A 80 -6.34 -3.50 2.21
N ILE A 81 -6.60 -2.22 2.44
CA ILE A 81 -7.21 -1.72 3.71
C ILE A 81 -8.58 -2.36 4.03
N PHE A 82 -9.20 -3.01 3.05
CA PHE A 82 -10.47 -3.71 3.12
C PHE A 82 -10.35 -5.19 3.50
N ASP A 83 -9.14 -5.75 3.50
CA ASP A 83 -8.92 -7.14 3.84
C ASP A 83 -8.84 -7.31 5.37
N GLU A 84 -9.37 -8.43 5.88
CA GLU A 84 -9.47 -8.69 7.32
C GLU A 84 -8.10 -8.81 8.00
N ASN A 85 -7.10 -9.30 7.27
CA ASN A 85 -5.72 -9.47 7.72
C ASN A 85 -4.87 -8.20 7.53
N TYR A 86 -5.45 -7.06 7.15
CA TYR A 86 -4.72 -5.80 7.10
C TYR A 86 -4.25 -5.36 8.51
N PRO A 87 -2.97 -5.00 8.70
CA PRO A 87 -2.45 -4.65 10.02
C PRO A 87 -3.22 -3.49 10.68
N LYS A 88 -3.80 -3.75 11.85
CA LYS A 88 -4.63 -2.77 12.59
C LYS A 88 -3.86 -1.49 12.90
N SER A 89 -2.59 -1.60 13.29
CA SER A 89 -1.72 -0.46 13.60
C SER A 89 -1.51 0.47 12.40
N LEU A 90 -1.40 -0.08 11.19
CA LEU A 90 -1.30 0.71 9.96
C LEU A 90 -2.64 1.35 9.60
N LYS A 91 -3.76 0.67 9.87
CA LYS A 91 -5.10 1.20 9.57
C LYS A 91 -5.45 2.44 10.41
N THR A 92 -4.81 2.61 11.57
CA THR A 92 -5.07 3.70 12.51
C THR A 92 -4.20 4.94 12.31
N ILE A 93 -3.24 4.94 11.38
CA ILE A 93 -2.42 6.12 11.11
C ILE A 93 -3.21 7.19 10.35
N TYR A 94 -2.69 8.43 10.29
CA TYR A 94 -3.37 9.56 9.67
C TYR A 94 -3.73 9.34 8.18
N ASP A 95 -2.83 8.72 7.42
CA ASP A 95 -3.01 8.41 6.00
C ASP A 95 -2.66 6.94 5.73
N PRO A 96 -3.57 5.99 6.05
CA PRO A 96 -3.29 4.57 5.94
C PRO A 96 -3.13 4.16 4.47
N PRO A 97 -2.09 3.39 4.10
CA PRO A 97 -1.90 2.98 2.72
C PRO A 97 -3.04 2.05 2.29
N ILE A 98 -3.75 2.43 1.22
CA ILE A 98 -4.90 1.64 0.72
C ILE A 98 -4.45 0.27 0.20
N ILE A 99 -3.24 0.21 -0.36
CA ILE A 99 -2.64 -1.00 -0.93
C ILE A 99 -1.23 -1.17 -0.37
N ILE A 100 -0.93 -2.37 0.09
CA ILE A 100 0.40 -2.82 0.51
C ILE A 100 0.83 -3.93 -0.45
N PHE A 101 1.98 -3.75 -1.08
CA PHE A 101 2.67 -4.79 -1.83
C PHE A 101 3.73 -5.43 -0.94
N TYR A 102 3.77 -6.75 -0.87
CA TYR A 102 4.74 -7.46 -0.05
C TYR A 102 5.21 -8.76 -0.70
N LYS A 103 6.36 -9.25 -0.25
CA LYS A 103 6.90 -10.58 -0.58
C LYS A 103 7.13 -11.35 0.71
N GLY A 104 6.93 -12.67 0.68
CA GLY A 104 6.98 -13.54 1.85
C GLY A 104 5.60 -13.77 2.47
N GLU A 105 5.58 -14.03 3.78
CA GLU A 105 4.37 -14.26 4.57
C GLU A 105 4.24 -13.21 5.66
N ILE A 106 3.00 -12.83 5.96
CA ILE A 106 2.65 -12.08 7.18
C ILE A 106 2.10 -13.11 8.15
N LEU A 107 2.78 -13.27 9.29
CA LEU A 107 2.48 -14.29 10.28
C LEU A 107 1.71 -13.68 11.46
N PRO A 108 0.91 -14.46 12.21
CA PRO A 108 0.14 -13.93 13.34
C PRO A 108 0.98 -13.19 14.40
N GLN A 109 2.23 -13.64 14.63
CA GLN A 109 3.17 -12.98 15.54
C GLN A 109 3.59 -11.57 15.09
N ASP A 110 3.47 -11.23 13.80
CA ASP A 110 3.80 -9.89 13.28
C ASP A 110 2.86 -8.80 13.79
N THR A 111 1.79 -9.18 14.51
CA THR A 111 0.98 -8.23 15.28
C THR A 111 1.78 -7.57 16.41
N LYS A 112 2.84 -8.22 16.91
CA LYS A 112 3.80 -7.69 17.87
C LYS A 112 5.08 -7.27 17.16
N ALA A 113 5.01 -6.19 16.41
CA ALA A 113 6.14 -5.72 15.61
C ALA A 113 6.78 -4.45 16.20
N ILE A 114 8.12 -4.39 16.24
CA ILE A 114 8.90 -3.21 16.64
C ILE A 114 9.78 -2.74 15.49
N GLY A 115 9.66 -1.45 15.18
CA GLY A 115 10.48 -0.76 14.21
C GLY A 115 11.81 -0.32 14.84
N VAL A 116 12.93 -0.84 14.35
CA VAL A 116 14.27 -0.42 14.76
C VAL A 116 14.84 0.52 13.71
N VAL A 117 15.12 1.76 14.12
CA VAL A 117 15.72 2.81 13.30
C VAL A 117 16.99 3.34 13.97
N GLY A 118 17.94 3.82 13.17
CA GLY A 118 19.21 4.32 13.69
C GLY A 118 19.98 5.18 12.68
N THR A 119 21.12 5.71 13.10
CA THR A 119 22.03 6.45 12.23
C THR A 119 22.61 5.55 11.13
N ARG A 120 22.78 6.08 9.92
CA ARG A 120 23.47 5.38 8.82
C ARG A 120 24.96 5.14 9.10
N LYS A 121 25.55 5.89 10.04
CA LYS A 121 26.93 5.73 10.50
C LYS A 121 26.93 5.26 11.95
N VAL A 122 26.78 3.95 12.13
CA VAL A 122 26.75 3.33 13.45
C VAL A 122 28.15 3.33 14.08
N THR A 123 28.22 3.63 15.37
CA THR A 123 29.45 3.46 16.17
C THR A 123 29.56 2.02 16.67
N GLY A 124 30.76 1.58 17.09
CA GLY A 124 30.92 0.26 17.70
C GLY A 124 29.99 0.04 18.90
N TYR A 125 29.88 1.03 19.78
CA TYR A 125 28.94 1.01 20.92
C TYR A 125 27.48 0.92 20.47
N GLY A 126 27.07 1.72 19.49
CA GLY A 126 25.69 1.73 19.00
C GLY A 126 25.26 0.37 18.45
N ARG A 127 26.17 -0.33 17.75
CA ARG A 127 25.92 -1.70 17.27
C ARG A 127 25.63 -2.66 18.43
N VAL A 128 26.54 -2.73 19.40
CA VAL A 128 26.41 -3.66 20.55
C VAL A 128 25.16 -3.34 21.38
N ALA A 129 24.87 -2.07 21.60
CA ALA A 129 23.67 -1.66 22.33
C ALA A 129 22.38 -2.09 21.60
N THR A 130 22.33 -1.93 20.26
CA THR A 130 21.18 -2.37 19.47
C THR A 130 21.05 -3.89 19.47
N GLU A 131 22.14 -4.65 19.34
CA GLU A 131 22.13 -6.11 19.39
C GLU A 131 21.55 -6.60 20.73
N ASN A 132 22.07 -6.10 21.86
CA ASN A 132 21.58 -6.48 23.19
C ASN A 132 20.09 -6.16 23.42
N LEU A 133 19.61 -5.02 22.90
CA LEU A 133 18.20 -4.65 22.99
C LEU A 133 17.32 -5.55 22.12
N VAL A 134 17.73 -5.78 20.88
CA VAL A 134 16.97 -6.58 19.91
C VAL A 134 16.88 -8.03 20.34
N ASP A 135 17.95 -8.61 20.91
CA ASP A 135 17.92 -9.97 21.43
C ASP A 135 16.81 -10.15 22.46
N GLY A 136 16.70 -9.24 23.43
CA GLY A 136 15.63 -9.28 24.45
C GLY A 136 14.22 -9.20 23.85
N LEU A 137 14.05 -8.43 22.78
CA LEU A 137 12.76 -8.32 22.07
C LEU A 137 12.42 -9.60 21.32
N ILE A 138 13.41 -10.23 20.67
CA ILE A 138 13.22 -11.51 19.99
C ILE A 138 12.87 -12.61 21.00
N TYR A 139 13.55 -12.67 22.15
CA TYR A 139 13.20 -13.60 23.23
C TYR A 139 11.77 -13.38 23.77
N ALA A 140 11.26 -12.16 23.67
CA ALA A 140 9.89 -11.81 24.03
C ALA A 140 8.88 -11.95 22.88
N ASP A 141 9.27 -12.61 21.77
CA ASP A 141 8.41 -12.94 20.62
C ASP A 141 7.90 -11.70 19.86
N PHE A 142 8.76 -10.68 19.73
CA PHE A 142 8.52 -9.53 18.85
C PHE A 142 9.14 -9.74 17.47
N THR A 143 8.37 -9.45 16.42
CA THR A 143 8.90 -9.26 15.07
C THR A 143 9.66 -7.94 15.01
N ILE A 144 10.88 -7.96 14.48
CA ILE A 144 11.69 -6.75 14.28
C ILE A 144 11.61 -6.34 12.81
N PHE A 145 11.18 -5.10 12.55
CA PHE A 145 11.22 -4.51 11.21
C PHE A 145 12.11 -3.26 11.20
N ARG A 146 12.60 -2.90 10.02
CA ARG A 146 13.47 -1.73 9.82
C ARG A 146 13.16 -1.04 8.51
N TRP A 147 13.52 0.23 8.40
CA TRP A 147 13.46 0.95 7.13
C TRP A 147 14.70 0.62 6.27
N GLY A 148 14.54 0.65 4.94
CA GLY A 148 15.40 -0.01 3.95
C GLY A 148 16.90 0.29 3.99
N ASN A 149 17.65 -0.71 3.46
CA ASN A 149 19.11 -0.93 3.36
C ASN A 149 19.93 -0.75 4.63
#